data_AF-A0A6J2D9G5-F1
#
_entry.id   AF-A0A6J2D9G5-F1
#
_cell.length_a   1.000
_cell.length_b   1.000
_cell.length_c   1.000
_cell.angle_alpha   90.00
_cell.angle_beta   90.00
_cell.angle_gamma   90.00
#
_symmetry.space_group_name_H-M   'P 1'
#
loop_
_entity.id
_entity.type
_entity.pdbx_description
1 polymer ?
#
loop_
_entity_poly.entity_id
_entity_poly.type
_entity_poly.pdbx_seq_one_letter_code
_entity_poly.pdbx_strand_id
1 'polypeptide(L)'
;MTAVICTYPLDMVRVRLAFQVKGEHTYTGIIHAFKTIYAKEGGFLGFYRGLMPTILGMAPYAGVSFFTFGTLKSVGLSHAPTLLGRPSSDNPNVLVLKTHINLLCGGVAGAIAQTISYPFDVTRRRMQLGTVLPEYEKCLTMWETLKYVYGHHGIRRGLYRGLSLNYIRCVPSQAVAFTTYELMKQFLHLN
;
A
#
# COMPACT_ATOMS: atom_id res chain seq x y z
N MET A 1 12.50 2.44 6.41
CA MET A 1 11.81 1.99 7.64
C MET A 1 11.74 3.08 8.72
N THR A 2 12.78 3.89 8.93
CA THR A 2 12.78 5.03 9.86
C THR A 2 11.62 6.00 9.67
N ALA A 3 11.37 6.44 8.43
CA ALA A 3 10.23 7.33 8.11
C ALA A 3 8.87 6.72 8.49
N VAL A 4 8.71 5.41 8.32
CA VAL A 4 7.47 4.69 8.67
C VAL A 4 7.26 4.75 10.18
N ILE A 5 8.29 4.52 10.98
CA ILE A 5 8.23 4.56 12.44
C ILE A 5 7.83 5.97 12.92
N CYS A 6 8.43 7.02 12.35
CA CYS A 6 8.12 8.40 12.74
C CYS A 6 6.70 8.84 12.33
N THR A 7 6.22 8.38 11.17
CA THR A 7 4.89 8.77 10.63
C THR A 7 3.76 7.87 11.12
N TYR A 8 4.09 6.72 11.71
CA TYR A 8 3.14 5.70 12.15
C TYR A 8 2.02 6.22 13.09
N PRO A 9 2.30 7.02 14.15
CA PRO A 9 1.25 7.53 15.02
C PRO A 9 0.23 8.42 14.28
N LEU A 10 0.70 9.21 13.31
CA LEU A 10 -0.16 10.09 12.51
C LEU A 10 -0.99 9.30 11.49
N ASP A 11 -0.40 8.27 10.87
CA ASP A 11 -1.15 7.34 10.01
C ASP A 11 -2.26 6.62 10.79
N MET A 12 -1.98 6.19 12.04
CA MET A 12 -2.97 5.53 12.88
C MET A 12 -4.15 6.45 13.22
N VAL A 13 -3.87 7.70 13.63
CA VAL A 13 -4.94 8.68 13.93
C VAL A 13 -5.77 8.99 12.68
N ARG A 14 -5.12 9.18 11.53
CA ARG A 14 -5.82 9.41 10.26
C ARG A 14 -6.75 8.25 9.92
N VAL A 15 -6.29 7.01 10.04
CA VAL A 15 -7.07 5.81 9.70
C VAL A 15 -8.31 5.68 10.60
N ARG A 16 -8.19 5.96 11.90
CA ARG A 16 -9.31 5.91 12.84
C ARG A 16 -10.34 7.02 12.58
N LEU A 17 -9.88 8.25 12.36
CA LEU A 17 -10.76 9.36 12.00
C LEU A 17 -11.51 9.10 10.69
N ALA A 18 -10.83 8.55 9.69
CA ALA A 18 -11.46 8.21 8.41
C ALA A 18 -12.51 7.10 8.51
N PHE A 19 -12.41 6.21 9.50
CA PHE A 19 -13.35 5.10 9.68
C PHE A 19 -14.58 5.44 10.52
N GLN A 20 -14.46 6.42 11.43
CA GLN A 20 -15.56 6.85 12.31
C GLN A 20 -16.80 7.40 11.56
N VAL A 21 -16.69 7.68 10.25
CA VAL A 21 -17.80 8.12 9.40
C VAL A 21 -18.99 7.14 9.39
N LYS A 22 -18.80 5.88 9.81
CA LYS A 22 -19.86 4.85 9.89
C LYS A 22 -20.39 4.52 11.30
N GLY A 23 -20.02 5.27 12.34
CA GLY A 23 -20.45 5.01 13.73
C GLY A 23 -20.74 6.27 14.54
N GLU A 24 -21.07 6.12 15.83
CA GLU A 24 -21.18 7.26 16.76
C GLU A 24 -19.89 8.08 16.77
N HIS A 25 -20.01 9.41 16.84
CA HIS A 25 -18.87 10.32 16.76
C HIS A 25 -17.98 10.24 18.03
N THR A 26 -17.12 9.24 18.14
CA THR A 26 -16.24 9.04 19.31
C THR A 26 -15.06 10.04 19.37
N TYR A 27 -14.63 10.57 18.22
CA TYR A 27 -13.56 11.57 18.11
C TYR A 27 -14.08 12.85 17.45
N THR A 28 -13.87 13.98 18.12
CA THR A 28 -14.21 15.33 17.64
C THR A 28 -13.07 15.98 16.84
N GLY A 29 -11.85 15.44 16.93
CA GLY A 29 -10.68 15.93 16.21
C GLY A 29 -9.41 15.12 16.45
N ILE A 30 -8.32 15.51 15.78
CA ILE A 30 -7.02 14.83 15.84
C ILE A 30 -6.49 14.79 17.28
N ILE A 31 -6.53 15.91 17.99
CA ILE A 31 -6.03 16.04 19.37
C ILE A 31 -6.84 15.16 20.33
N HIS A 32 -8.17 15.12 20.14
CA HIS A 32 -9.04 14.26 20.94
C HIS A 32 -8.77 12.78 20.67
N ALA A 33 -8.52 12.40 19.41
CA ALA A 33 -8.13 11.05 19.05
C ALA A 33 -6.79 10.65 19.69
N PHE A 34 -5.77 11.50 19.62
CA PHE A 34 -4.48 11.26 20.29
C PHE A 34 -4.62 11.04 21.79
N LYS A 35 -5.33 11.93 22.49
CA LYS A 35 -5.54 11.84 23.94
C LYS A 35 -6.32 10.57 24.33
N THR A 36 -7.34 10.23 23.54
CA THR A 36 -8.17 9.05 23.79
C THR A 36 -7.40 7.75 23.56
N ILE A 37 -6.57 7.68 22.50
CA ILE A 37 -5.71 6.53 22.25
C ILE A 37 -4.71 6.35 23.39
N TYR A 38 -4.07 7.45 23.80
CA TYR A 38 -3.11 7.41 24.90
C TYR A 38 -3.73 6.90 26.21
N ALA A 39 -4.95 7.37 26.53
CA ALA A 39 -5.66 6.99 27.75
C ALA A 39 -6.27 5.58 27.70
N LYS A 40 -6.83 5.14 26.56
CA LYS A 40 -7.55 3.85 26.45
C LYS A 40 -6.67 2.67 26.04
N GLU A 41 -5.55 2.90 25.36
CA GLU A 41 -4.75 1.81 24.75
C GLU A 41 -3.35 1.64 25.37
N GLY A 42 -3.10 2.23 26.55
CA GLY A 42 -1.84 2.01 27.29
C GLY A 42 -0.67 2.85 26.80
N GLY A 43 -0.93 4.10 26.39
CA GLY A 43 0.12 5.08 26.07
C GLY A 43 0.77 4.89 24.69
N PHE A 44 2.11 5.02 24.63
CA PHE A 44 2.86 5.03 23.36
C PHE A 44 2.84 3.70 22.61
N LEU A 45 2.75 2.56 23.30
CA LEU A 45 2.68 1.23 22.67
C LEU A 45 1.38 1.03 21.86
N GLY A 46 0.29 1.69 22.25
CA GLY A 46 -0.97 1.67 21.50
C GLY A 46 -0.79 2.22 20.08
N PHE A 47 0.02 3.28 19.92
CA PHE A 47 0.28 3.90 18.62
C PHE A 47 1.05 3.02 17.65
N TYR A 48 1.89 2.09 18.13
CA TYR A 48 2.69 1.20 17.28
C TYR A 48 1.97 -0.12 16.93
N ARG A 49 0.70 -0.28 17.34
CA ARG A 49 -0.10 -1.46 16.96
C ARG A 49 -0.32 -1.50 15.45
N GLY A 50 0.06 -2.60 14.82
CA GLY A 50 0.05 -2.80 13.36
C GLY A 50 1.39 -2.48 12.66
N LEU A 51 2.44 -2.06 13.38
CA LEU A 51 3.76 -1.89 12.79
C LEU A 51 4.34 -3.22 12.30
N MET A 52 4.14 -4.31 13.05
CA MET A 52 4.56 -5.66 12.67
C MET A 52 4.02 -6.12 11.31
N PRO A 53 2.69 -6.13 11.05
CA PRO A 53 2.18 -6.49 9.72
C PRO A 53 2.60 -5.49 8.64
N THR A 54 2.86 -4.22 8.99
CA THR A 54 3.38 -3.24 8.04
C THR A 54 4.77 -3.62 7.54
N ILE A 55 5.69 -3.91 8.46
CA ILE A 55 7.06 -4.31 8.12
C ILE A 55 7.05 -5.65 7.40
N LEU A 56 6.28 -6.61 7.91
CA LEU A 56 6.22 -7.95 7.34
C LEU A 56 5.54 -7.98 5.97
N GLY A 57 4.60 -7.06 5.68
CA GLY A 57 3.97 -6.90 4.37
C GLY A 57 4.85 -6.18 3.33
N MET A 58 5.78 -5.31 3.76
CA MET A 58 6.70 -4.63 2.83
C MET A 58 7.69 -5.59 2.16
N ALA A 59 8.15 -6.61 2.89
CA ALA A 59 9.10 -7.60 2.36
C ALA A 59 8.54 -8.41 1.16
N PRO A 60 7.37 -9.08 1.25
CA PRO A 60 6.79 -9.80 0.12
C PRO A 60 6.37 -8.85 -0.99
N TYR A 61 5.89 -7.64 -0.67
CA TYR A 61 5.56 -6.65 -1.69
C TYR A 61 6.79 -6.30 -2.54
N ALA A 62 7.91 -5.93 -1.91
CA ALA A 62 9.14 -5.60 -2.61
C ALA A 62 9.66 -6.82 -3.39
N GLY A 63 9.73 -8.00 -2.75
CA GLY A 63 10.25 -9.22 -3.37
C GLY A 63 9.47 -9.63 -4.62
N VAL A 64 8.15 -9.69 -4.53
CA VAL A 64 7.28 -10.05 -5.66
C VAL A 64 7.33 -8.96 -6.73
N SER A 65 7.28 -7.68 -6.35
CA SER A 65 7.32 -6.59 -7.33
C SER A 65 8.61 -6.64 -8.14
N PHE A 66 9.77 -6.84 -7.50
CA PHE A 66 11.05 -6.93 -8.21
C PHE A 66 11.15 -8.20 -9.05
N PHE A 67 10.71 -9.34 -8.52
CA PHE A 67 10.73 -10.61 -9.24
C PHE A 67 9.85 -10.55 -10.50
N THR A 68 8.62 -10.09 -10.36
CA THR A 68 7.65 -9.97 -11.45
C THR A 68 8.11 -8.92 -12.47
N PHE A 69 8.60 -7.76 -12.03
CA PHE A 69 9.14 -6.74 -12.91
C PHE A 69 10.36 -7.25 -13.71
N GLY A 70 11.29 -7.94 -13.04
CA GLY A 70 12.45 -8.55 -13.71
C GLY A 70 12.05 -9.61 -14.74
N THR A 71 11.06 -10.45 -14.39
CA THR A 71 10.52 -11.47 -15.29
C THR A 71 9.83 -10.86 -16.50
N LEU A 72 8.92 -9.89 -16.30
CA LEU A 72 8.24 -9.22 -17.41
C LEU A 72 9.23 -8.46 -18.30
N LYS A 73 10.27 -7.84 -17.72
CA LYS A 73 11.32 -7.17 -18.49
C LYS A 73 12.10 -8.19 -19.34
N SER A 74 12.52 -9.31 -18.75
CA SER A 74 13.27 -10.36 -19.44
C SER A 74 12.45 -11.02 -20.56
N VAL A 75 11.19 -11.37 -20.28
CA VAL A 75 10.27 -11.95 -21.26
C VAL A 75 9.93 -10.94 -22.37
N GLY A 76 9.66 -9.68 -22.02
CA GLY A 76 9.36 -8.63 -22.99
C GLY A 76 10.52 -8.34 -23.95
N LEU A 77 11.76 -8.35 -23.43
CA LEU A 77 12.97 -8.23 -24.24
C LEU A 77 13.22 -9.45 -25.14
N SER A 78 12.83 -10.65 -24.69
CA SER A 78 13.04 -11.91 -25.42
C SER A 78 12.01 -12.15 -26.52
N HIS A 79 10.75 -11.72 -26.35
CA HIS A 79 9.67 -11.98 -27.32
C HIS A 79 9.59 -10.96 -28.47
N ALA A 80 10.02 -9.70 -28.26
CA ALA A 80 9.99 -8.66 -29.29
C ALA A 80 11.11 -7.61 -29.12
N PRO A 81 12.39 -7.98 -29.35
CA PRO A 81 13.54 -7.09 -29.16
C PRO A 81 13.49 -5.84 -30.07
N THR A 82 12.90 -5.95 -31.26
CA THR A 82 12.84 -4.89 -32.28
C THR A 82 11.65 -3.92 -32.12
N LEU A 83 10.58 -4.28 -31.40
CA LEU A 83 9.37 -3.47 -31.25
C LEU A 83 9.27 -2.76 -29.88
N LEU A 84 9.79 -3.42 -28.82
CA LEU A 84 9.68 -2.96 -27.43
C LEU A 84 10.98 -2.32 -26.89
N GLY A 85 12.13 -2.62 -27.50
CA GLY A 85 13.44 -2.07 -27.13
C GLY A 85 13.71 -0.71 -27.78
N ARG A 86 14.09 0.29 -26.98
CA ARG A 86 14.89 1.42 -27.45
C ARG A 86 16.36 1.12 -27.12
N PRO A 87 17.32 1.47 -28.01
CA PRO A 87 18.71 1.53 -27.62
C PRO A 87 18.84 2.56 -26.48
N SER A 88 19.49 2.17 -25.37
CA SER A 88 19.76 3.09 -24.27
C SER A 88 20.60 4.25 -24.78
N SER A 89 20.23 5.48 -24.44
CA SER A 89 20.96 6.71 -24.81
C SER A 89 22.40 6.75 -24.27
N ASP A 90 22.74 5.86 -23.34
CA ASP A 90 24.02 5.84 -22.62
C ASP A 90 24.90 4.63 -23.00
N ASN A 91 24.30 3.54 -23.54
CA ASN A 91 25.04 2.33 -23.93
C ASN A 91 24.24 1.52 -24.99
N PRO A 92 24.74 1.32 -26.23
CA PRO A 92 24.02 0.65 -27.31
C PRO A 92 23.81 -0.87 -27.09
N ASN A 93 24.49 -1.47 -26.12
CA ASN A 93 24.39 -2.90 -25.80
C ASN A 93 23.32 -3.25 -24.75
N VAL A 94 22.60 -2.25 -24.23
CA VAL A 94 21.54 -2.47 -23.23
C VAL A 94 20.21 -2.00 -23.81
N LEU A 95 19.33 -2.94 -24.15
CA LEU A 95 17.97 -2.60 -24.56
C LEU A 95 17.18 -2.11 -23.33
N VAL A 96 16.64 -0.89 -23.42
CA VAL A 96 15.72 -0.34 -22.42
C VAL A 96 14.32 -0.35 -23.01
N LEU A 97 13.36 -0.85 -22.24
CA LEU A 97 11.95 -0.88 -22.64
C LEU A 97 11.45 0.57 -22.78
N LYS A 98 10.67 0.90 -23.83
CA LYS A 98 10.08 2.25 -23.95
C LYS A 98 9.37 2.62 -22.64
N THR A 99 9.44 3.89 -22.25
CA THR A 99 8.89 4.40 -20.99
C THR A 99 7.45 3.91 -20.73
N HIS A 100 6.58 3.95 -21.73
CA HIS A 100 5.19 3.48 -21.62
C HIS A 100 5.07 1.99 -21.28
N ILE A 101 5.90 1.14 -21.90
CA ILE A 101 5.86 -0.31 -21.67
C ILE A 101 6.49 -0.65 -20.32
N ASN A 102 7.55 0.08 -19.93
CA ASN A 102 8.14 -0.05 -18.61
C ASN A 102 7.14 0.33 -17.50
N LEU A 103 6.33 1.36 -17.73
CA LEU A 103 5.24 1.76 -16.84
C LEU A 103 4.13 0.71 -16.76
N LEU A 104 3.73 0.11 -17.89
CA LEU A 104 2.75 -0.98 -17.91
C LEU A 104 3.28 -2.22 -17.17
N CYS A 105 4.53 -2.60 -17.44
CA CYS A 105 5.23 -3.69 -16.75
C CYS A 105 5.29 -3.45 -15.23
N GLY A 106 5.68 -2.24 -14.82
CA GLY A 106 5.69 -1.84 -13.41
C GLY A 106 4.29 -1.84 -12.78
N GLY A 107 3.27 -1.40 -13.53
CA GLY A 107 1.87 -1.44 -13.08
C GLY A 107 1.35 -2.86 -12.86
N VAL A 108 1.62 -3.78 -13.79
CA VAL A 108 1.23 -5.19 -13.68
C VAL A 108 2.00 -5.88 -12.55
N ALA A 109 3.32 -5.63 -12.45
CA ALA A 109 4.13 -6.16 -11.36
C ALA A 109 3.66 -5.66 -9.99
N GLY A 110 3.33 -4.38 -9.88
CA GLY A 110 2.77 -3.77 -8.68
C GLY A 110 1.40 -4.36 -8.31
N ALA A 111 0.52 -4.60 -9.29
CA ALA A 111 -0.78 -5.22 -9.05
C ALA A 111 -0.66 -6.67 -8.53
N ILE A 112 0.26 -7.45 -9.10
CA ILE A 112 0.53 -8.82 -8.65
C ILE A 112 1.13 -8.82 -7.23
N ALA A 113 2.12 -7.95 -6.99
CA ALA A 113 2.74 -7.78 -5.67
C ALA A 113 1.71 -7.34 -4.61
N GLN A 114 0.81 -6.45 -4.99
CA GLN A 114 -0.28 -5.98 -4.14
C GLN A 114 -1.28 -7.09 -3.85
N THR A 115 -1.63 -7.93 -4.82
CA THR A 115 -2.51 -9.10 -4.60
C THR A 115 -1.93 -10.02 -3.52
N ILE A 116 -0.64 -10.33 -3.62
CA ILE A 116 0.03 -11.25 -2.69
C ILE A 116 0.19 -10.63 -1.31
N SER A 117 0.43 -9.32 -1.24
CA SER A 117 0.63 -8.60 0.02
C SER A 117 -0.68 -8.14 0.67
N TYR A 118 -1.80 -8.25 -0.04
CA TYR A 118 -3.11 -7.75 0.40
C TYR A 118 -3.60 -8.31 1.75
N PRO A 119 -3.40 -9.60 2.09
CA PRO A 119 -3.77 -10.12 3.41
C PRO A 119 -3.06 -9.40 4.57
N PHE A 120 -1.81 -9.00 4.35
CA PHE A 120 -1.03 -8.25 5.33
C PHE A 120 -1.54 -6.81 5.45
N ASP A 121 -1.92 -6.19 4.33
CA ASP A 121 -2.54 -4.87 4.33
C ASP A 121 -3.88 -4.87 5.08
N VAL A 122 -4.74 -5.87 4.86
CA VAL A 122 -6.02 -6.00 5.59
C VAL A 122 -5.79 -6.19 7.08
N THR A 123 -4.81 -7.01 7.44
CA THR A 123 -4.44 -7.24 8.85
C THR A 123 -3.94 -5.96 9.50
N ARG A 124 -3.02 -5.24 8.84
CA ARG A 124 -2.55 -3.92 9.27
C ARG A 124 -3.71 -2.96 9.50
N ARG A 125 -4.62 -2.82 8.53
CA ARG A 125 -5.75 -1.89 8.63
C ARG A 125 -6.67 -2.23 9.80
N ARG A 126 -6.99 -3.50 10.02
CA ARG A 126 -7.81 -3.92 11.17
C ARG A 126 -7.11 -3.66 12.50
N MET A 127 -5.81 -3.93 12.58
CA MET A 127 -5.03 -3.63 13.79
C MET A 127 -4.92 -2.12 14.07
N GLN A 128 -4.76 -1.29 13.03
CA GLN A 128 -4.71 0.18 13.16
C GLN A 128 -6.04 0.78 13.61
N LEU A 129 -7.17 0.18 13.21
CA LEU A 129 -8.50 0.63 13.61
C LEU A 129 -8.79 0.36 15.10
N GLY A 130 -8.14 -0.65 15.70
CA GLY A 130 -8.13 -0.86 17.15
C GLY A 130 -9.52 -0.79 17.79
N THR A 131 -9.64 -0.02 18.89
CA THR A 131 -10.87 0.19 19.67
C THR A 131 -12.06 0.76 18.89
N VAL A 132 -11.87 1.19 17.64
CA VAL A 132 -12.98 1.60 16.76
C VAL A 132 -13.76 0.39 16.24
N LEU A 133 -13.15 -0.80 16.18
CA LEU A 133 -13.91 -2.02 15.95
C LEU A 133 -14.46 -2.56 17.27
N PRO A 134 -15.73 -3.02 17.30
CA PRO A 134 -16.29 -3.69 18.48
C PRO A 134 -15.52 -4.97 18.87
N GLU A 135 -14.76 -5.55 17.94
CA GLU A 135 -13.99 -6.79 18.12
C GLU A 135 -12.48 -6.55 18.36
N TYR A 136 -12.11 -5.37 18.89
CA TYR A 136 -10.71 -4.94 19.00
C TYR A 136 -9.83 -5.91 19.81
N GLU A 137 -10.40 -6.58 20.82
CA GLU A 137 -9.67 -7.50 21.71
C GLU A 137 -9.12 -8.72 20.98
N LYS A 138 -9.75 -9.12 19.87
CA LYS A 138 -9.32 -10.26 19.04
C LYS A 138 -8.30 -9.86 17.97
N CYS A 139 -8.02 -8.56 17.84
CA CYS A 139 -7.11 -7.99 16.83
C CYS A 139 -5.78 -7.49 17.43
N LEU A 140 -5.35 -8.06 18.58
CA LEU A 140 -4.12 -7.67 19.28
C LEU A 140 -2.87 -8.17 18.58
N THR A 141 -2.90 -9.43 18.12
CA THR A 141 -1.79 -10.05 17.40
C THR A 141 -2.12 -10.18 15.92
N MET A 142 -1.11 -10.03 15.07
CA MET A 142 -1.22 -10.20 13.63
C MET A 142 -1.81 -11.57 13.25
N TRP A 143 -1.34 -12.65 13.89
CA TRP A 143 -1.79 -14.01 13.61
C TRP A 143 -3.25 -14.24 14.04
N GLU A 144 -3.62 -13.73 15.22
CA GLU A 144 -4.99 -13.81 15.73
C GLU A 144 -5.96 -13.05 14.85
N THR A 145 -5.58 -11.83 14.43
CA THR A 145 -6.35 -11.01 13.50
C THR A 145 -6.55 -11.74 12.17
N LEU A 146 -5.48 -12.32 11.61
CA LEU A 146 -5.56 -13.04 10.34
C LEU A 146 -6.47 -14.27 10.45
N LYS A 147 -6.30 -15.08 11.50
CA LYS A 147 -7.13 -16.27 11.77
C LYS A 147 -8.60 -15.89 12.00
N TYR A 148 -8.85 -14.81 12.74
CA TYR A 148 -10.18 -14.30 13.01
C TYR A 148 -10.89 -13.85 11.73
N VAL A 149 -10.23 -13.04 10.91
CA VAL A 149 -10.79 -12.54 9.64
C VAL A 149 -11.05 -13.69 8.67
N TYR A 150 -10.13 -14.65 8.61
CA TYR A 150 -10.28 -15.84 7.79
C TYR A 150 -11.49 -16.67 8.22
N GLY A 151 -11.66 -16.92 9.52
CA GLY A 151 -12.76 -17.72 10.06
C GLY A 151 -14.14 -17.05 9.93
N HIS A 152 -14.24 -15.75 10.22
CA HIS A 152 -15.53 -15.05 10.26
C HIS A 152 -16.00 -14.49 8.91
N HIS A 153 -15.09 -14.08 8.03
CA HIS A 153 -15.45 -13.41 6.77
C HIS A 153 -14.93 -14.15 5.53
N GLY A 154 -14.15 -15.22 5.72
CA GLY A 154 -13.57 -16.01 4.63
C GLY A 154 -12.48 -15.28 3.85
N ILE A 155 -11.98 -15.95 2.81
CA ILE A 155 -10.88 -15.46 1.96
C ILE A 155 -11.34 -14.27 1.09
N ARG A 156 -12.42 -14.44 0.31
CA ARG A 156 -12.85 -13.42 -0.67
C ARG A 156 -13.47 -12.17 -0.04
N ARG A 157 -14.30 -12.33 0.99
CA ARG A 157 -15.00 -11.21 1.66
C ARG A 157 -14.28 -10.69 2.90
N GLY A 158 -13.29 -11.42 3.42
CA GLY A 158 -12.42 -10.99 4.51
C GLY A 158 -11.10 -10.44 4.01
N LEU A 159 -10.18 -11.34 3.60
CA LEU A 159 -8.81 -10.99 3.24
C LEU A 159 -8.71 -10.13 1.98
N TYR A 160 -9.58 -10.33 0.98
CA TYR A 160 -9.54 -9.60 -0.30
C TYR A 160 -10.59 -8.49 -0.43
N ARG A 161 -11.22 -8.10 0.68
CA ARG A 161 -12.22 -7.04 0.67
C ARG A 161 -11.59 -5.71 0.29
N GLY A 162 -12.06 -5.11 -0.80
CA GLY A 162 -11.60 -3.80 -1.28
C GLY A 162 -10.44 -3.83 -2.27
N LEU A 163 -9.95 -5.00 -2.68
CA LEU A 163 -8.84 -5.09 -3.63
C LEU A 163 -9.19 -4.43 -4.98
N SER A 164 -10.41 -4.65 -5.48
CA SER A 164 -10.89 -4.00 -6.71
C SER A 164 -10.93 -2.48 -6.59
N LEU A 165 -11.36 -1.96 -5.44
CA LEU A 165 -11.39 -0.51 -5.17
C LEU A 165 -9.96 0.07 -5.15
N ASN A 166 -9.01 -0.70 -4.65
CA ASN A 166 -7.60 -0.32 -4.63
C ASN A 166 -7.02 -0.20 -6.06
N TYR A 167 -7.38 -1.12 -6.96
CA TYR A 167 -7.02 -1.01 -8.37
C TYR A 167 -7.66 0.17 -9.07
N ILE A 168 -8.96 0.39 -8.85
CA ILE A 168 -9.67 1.54 -9.42
C ILE A 168 -9.04 2.85 -8.93
N ARG A 169 -8.64 2.93 -7.66
CA ARG A 169 -7.95 4.09 -7.10
C ARG A 169 -6.56 4.34 -7.70
N CYS A 170 -5.86 3.30 -8.13
CA CYS A 170 -4.51 3.42 -8.66
C CYS A 170 -4.49 4.27 -9.95
N VAL A 171 -5.45 4.06 -10.85
CA VAL A 171 -5.52 4.75 -12.16
C VAL A 171 -5.56 6.29 -12.02
N PRO A 172 -6.51 6.92 -11.31
CA PRO A 172 -6.55 8.37 -11.16
C PRO A 172 -5.36 8.91 -10.37
N SER A 173 -4.86 8.16 -9.37
CA SER A 173 -3.66 8.55 -8.62
C SER A 173 -2.44 8.69 -9.53
N GLN A 174 -2.23 7.71 -10.42
CA GLN A 174 -1.13 7.75 -11.39
C GLN A 174 -1.37 8.83 -12.44
N ALA A 175 -2.59 9.00 -12.95
CA ALA A 175 -2.92 10.04 -13.93
C ALA A 175 -2.62 11.45 -13.40
N VAL A 176 -3.02 11.75 -12.16
CA VAL A 176 -2.73 13.05 -11.52
C VAL A 176 -1.23 13.23 -11.30
N ALA A 177 -0.52 12.18 -10.86
CA ALA A 177 0.93 12.24 -10.67
C ALA A 177 1.66 12.56 -11.98
N PHE A 178 1.32 11.88 -13.08
CA PHE A 178 1.91 12.15 -14.40
C PHE A 178 1.58 13.56 -14.89
N THR A 179 0.31 13.97 -14.80
CA THR A 179 -0.11 15.30 -15.25
C THR A 179 0.61 16.39 -14.47
N THR A 180 0.71 16.24 -13.15
CA THR A 180 1.41 17.21 -12.28
C THR A 180 2.89 17.27 -12.61
N TYR A 181 3.52 16.12 -12.88
CA TYR A 181 4.93 16.06 -13.26
C TYR A 181 5.20 16.77 -14.60
N GLU A 182 4.37 16.55 -15.62
CA GLU A 182 4.49 17.24 -16.92
C GLU A 182 4.32 18.76 -16.77
N LEU A 183 3.29 19.20 -16.03
CA LEU A 183 3.07 20.62 -15.76
C LEU A 183 4.24 21.28 -15.04
N MET A 184 4.82 20.59 -14.04
CA MET A 184 5.97 21.12 -13.29
C MET A 184 7.22 21.23 -14.17
N LYS A 185 7.49 20.25 -15.05
CA LYS A 185 8.60 20.34 -16.00
C LYS A 185 8.46 21.52 -16.96
N GLN A 186 7.25 21.74 -17.48
CA GLN A 186 6.96 22.87 -18.35
C GLN A 186 7.16 24.20 -17.61
N PHE A 187 6.69 24.30 -16.36
CA PHE A 187 6.86 25.49 -15.53
C PHE A 187 8.34 25.80 -15.24
N LEU A 188 9.15 24.77 -15.00
CA LEU A 188 10.59 24.87 -14.73
C LEU A 188 11.45 25.01 -16.01
N HIS A 189 10.85 25.07 -17.20
CA HIS A 189 11.55 25.12 -18.50
C HIS A 189 12.56 23.97 -18.72
N LEU A 190 12.32 22.80 -18.11
CA LEU A 190 13.15 21.60 -18.22
C LEU A 190 12.70 20.67 -19.38
N ASN A 191 12.27 21.26 -20.50
CA ASN A 191 11.82 20.50 -21.68
C ASN A 191 13.00 19.90 -22.46
#